data_AF-E5Y6S6-F1
#
_entry.id   AF-E5Y6S6-F1
#
_cell.length_a   1.000
_cell.length_b   1.000
_cell.length_c   1.000
_cell.angle_alpha   90.00
_cell.angle_beta   90.00
_cell.angle_gamma   90.00
#
_symmetry.space_group_name_H-M   'P 1'
#
loop_
_entity.id
_entity.type
_entity.pdbx_description
1 polymer ?
#
loop_
_entity_poly.entity_id
_entity_poly.type
_entity_poly.pdbx_seq_one_letter_code
_entity_poly.pdbx_strand_id
1 'polypeptide(L)'
;MSSVYRIENEEGMGPLGRRGIELTHEIMYRHYRRDEDFVYAQMAEDVTWIGPSRAQYTTGVDKLRELLQIEQLVTFTMEQETYQVAYEDEHSCLIFGCCTVTSDEETGLFIRTLQRVSFFYRLIGDRLHVVHMHLSHPYEVVDSDEVFPFRYGKDAFDYIQQTHQMAFTDSLTELGNRNAYETSCVRMAHDFDSVRSLCLILFDLNGMKRVNDTWGHLAGDRLLRDFASLLRETMPPTAKLYRYGGDEFIAALHEVSLSDVKKCQQKLEQRIARYNEENEIHLSAAWGHAFFNPETDHGLSEIVKRADGMLYAMKRAMKQAAENAS
;
A
#
# COMPACT_ATOMS: atom_id res chain seq x y z
N MET A 1 -40.88 15.03 -28.23
CA MET A 1 -40.00 13.85 -28.10
C MET A 1 -38.86 14.27 -27.20
N SER A 2 -38.65 13.60 -26.08
CA SER A 2 -37.49 13.87 -25.22
C SER A 2 -36.23 13.60 -26.05
N SER A 3 -35.28 14.53 -26.07
CA SER A 3 -33.96 14.29 -26.66
C SER A 3 -33.32 13.07 -25.97
N VAL A 4 -32.61 12.23 -26.73
CA VAL A 4 -31.93 11.01 -26.23
C VAL A 4 -30.74 11.37 -25.34
N TYR A 5 -30.22 12.59 -25.49
CA TYR A 5 -29.11 13.15 -24.74
C TYR A 5 -29.42 14.58 -24.26
N ARG A 6 -28.70 15.04 -23.23
CA ARG A 6 -28.75 16.42 -22.72
C ARG A 6 -27.60 17.26 -23.28
N ILE A 7 -27.85 18.52 -23.60
CA ILE A 7 -26.81 19.49 -23.97
C ILE A 7 -26.65 20.48 -22.81
N GLU A 8 -25.44 20.63 -22.27
CA GLU A 8 -25.20 21.48 -21.08
C GLU A 8 -25.21 22.97 -21.41
N ASN A 9 -24.65 23.35 -22.56
CA ASN A 9 -24.51 24.73 -23.01
C ASN A 9 -25.30 24.99 -24.30
N GLU A 10 -26.58 24.60 -24.31
CA GLU A 10 -27.44 24.79 -25.49
C GLU A 10 -27.62 26.27 -25.86
N GLU A 11 -27.66 27.16 -24.86
CA GLU A 11 -27.69 28.60 -25.07
C GLU A 11 -26.33 29.10 -25.57
N GLY A 12 -26.28 29.61 -26.80
CA GLY A 12 -25.06 30.15 -27.43
C GLY A 12 -24.35 29.19 -28.39
N MET A 13 -24.88 27.98 -28.57
CA MET A 13 -24.38 27.01 -29.56
C MET A 13 -24.74 27.43 -30.98
N GLY A 14 -23.75 27.43 -31.85
CA GLY A 14 -23.85 27.64 -33.28
C GLY A 14 -24.25 26.38 -34.06
N PRO A 15 -24.45 26.52 -35.39
CA PRO A 15 -24.98 25.45 -36.22
C PRO A 15 -24.01 24.27 -36.39
N LEU A 16 -22.69 24.51 -36.33
CA LEU A 16 -21.69 23.46 -36.50
C LEU A 16 -21.52 22.63 -35.23
N GLY A 17 -21.59 23.27 -34.05
CA GLY A 17 -21.62 22.61 -32.76
C GLY A 17 -22.81 21.65 -32.63
N ARG A 18 -24.01 22.09 -33.04
CA ARG A 18 -25.22 21.24 -33.01
C ARG A 18 -25.06 19.98 -33.89
N ARG A 19 -24.59 20.16 -35.13
CA ARG A 19 -24.28 19.03 -36.03
C ARG A 19 -23.19 18.12 -35.47
N GLY A 20 -22.20 18.69 -34.80
CA GLY A 20 -21.14 17.95 -34.12
C GLY A 20 -21.66 17.07 -33.00
N ILE A 21 -22.58 17.56 -32.15
CA ILE A 21 -23.22 16.76 -31.10
C ILE A 21 -24.05 15.61 -31.70
N GLU A 22 -24.89 15.90 -32.69
CA GLU A 22 -25.71 14.89 -33.37
C GLU A 22 -24.86 13.76 -33.95
N LEU A 23 -23.77 14.13 -34.65
CA LEU A 23 -22.84 13.16 -35.22
C LEU A 23 -22.06 12.40 -34.13
N THR A 24 -21.72 13.07 -33.02
CA THR A 24 -21.05 12.44 -31.87
C THR A 24 -21.91 11.35 -31.25
N HIS A 25 -23.18 11.64 -30.98
CA HIS A 25 -24.14 10.65 -30.49
C HIS A 25 -24.23 9.46 -31.45
N GLU A 26 -24.43 9.71 -32.75
CA GLU A 26 -24.58 8.65 -33.74
C GLU A 26 -23.34 7.77 -33.86
N ILE A 27 -22.13 8.37 -33.87
CA ILE A 27 -20.87 7.64 -33.89
C ILE A 27 -20.73 6.77 -32.63
N MET A 28 -21.00 7.32 -31.46
CA MET A 28 -20.89 6.59 -30.19
C MET A 28 -21.89 5.43 -30.12
N TYR A 29 -23.14 5.68 -30.51
CA TYR A 29 -24.19 4.67 -30.56
C TYR A 29 -23.79 3.51 -31.49
N ARG A 30 -23.34 3.83 -32.71
CA ARG A 30 -22.91 2.82 -33.70
C ARG A 30 -21.64 2.11 -33.31
N HIS A 31 -20.70 2.79 -32.67
CA HIS A 31 -19.49 2.17 -32.13
C HIS A 31 -19.83 1.06 -31.13
N TYR A 32 -20.73 1.33 -30.17
CA TYR A 32 -21.16 0.34 -29.17
C TYR A 32 -22.08 -0.74 -29.73
N ARG A 33 -22.69 -0.51 -30.89
CA ARG A 33 -23.46 -1.50 -31.67
C ARG A 33 -22.63 -2.22 -32.74
N ARG A 34 -21.33 -1.95 -32.83
CA ARG A 34 -20.38 -2.56 -33.78
C ARG A 34 -20.69 -2.30 -35.26
N ASP A 35 -21.31 -1.17 -35.57
CA ASP A 35 -21.38 -0.64 -36.94
C ASP A 35 -20.13 0.18 -37.24
N GLU A 36 -19.00 -0.52 -37.38
CA GLU A 36 -17.70 0.10 -37.53
C GLU A 36 -17.51 0.77 -38.90
N ASP A 37 -18.16 0.25 -39.96
CA ASP A 37 -18.10 0.83 -41.30
C ASP A 37 -18.61 2.28 -41.31
N PHE A 38 -19.73 2.53 -40.62
CA PHE A 38 -20.22 3.89 -40.44
C PHE A 38 -19.23 4.75 -39.68
N VAL A 39 -18.69 4.23 -38.56
CA VAL A 39 -17.78 4.97 -37.67
C VAL A 39 -16.53 5.39 -38.44
N TYR A 40 -15.87 4.46 -39.13
CA TYR A 40 -14.68 4.75 -39.93
C TYR A 40 -14.97 5.70 -41.09
N ALA A 41 -16.16 5.66 -41.69
CA ALA A 41 -16.56 6.58 -42.76
C ALA A 41 -16.73 8.04 -42.29
N GLN A 42 -16.80 8.29 -40.99
CA GLN A 42 -16.81 9.66 -40.43
C GLN A 42 -15.39 10.17 -40.09
N MET A 43 -14.36 9.33 -40.15
CA MET A 43 -13.00 9.70 -39.77
C MET A 43 -12.28 10.43 -40.91
N ALA A 44 -11.38 11.35 -40.58
CA ALA A 44 -10.38 11.85 -41.51
C ALA A 44 -9.26 10.81 -41.70
N GLU A 45 -8.56 10.85 -42.84
CA GLU A 45 -7.44 9.93 -43.11
C GLU A 45 -6.35 10.02 -42.02
N ASP A 46 -6.12 11.22 -41.48
CA ASP A 46 -5.13 11.56 -40.46
C ASP A 46 -5.70 11.58 -39.02
N VAL A 47 -6.84 10.93 -38.78
CA VAL A 47 -7.50 10.92 -37.46
C VAL A 47 -6.55 10.47 -36.35
N THR A 48 -6.57 11.19 -35.22
CA THR A 48 -5.88 10.77 -34.00
C THR A 48 -6.86 10.14 -33.01
N TRP A 49 -6.53 8.96 -32.51
CA TRP A 49 -7.31 8.23 -31.50
C TRP A 49 -6.54 8.12 -30.19
N ILE A 50 -7.23 8.35 -29.08
CA ILE A 50 -6.77 8.02 -27.73
C ILE A 50 -7.89 7.26 -27.02
N GLY A 51 -7.63 6.04 -26.57
CA GLY A 51 -8.58 5.17 -25.90
C GLY A 51 -8.26 4.97 -24.42
N PRO A 52 -9.13 4.27 -23.67
CA PRO A 52 -9.00 4.10 -22.24
C PRO A 52 -7.82 3.22 -21.79
N SER A 53 -7.25 2.39 -22.69
CA SER A 53 -6.11 1.52 -22.38
C SER A 53 -4.76 2.19 -22.65
N ARG A 54 -3.74 1.80 -21.87
CA ARG A 54 -2.33 2.25 -22.01
C ARG A 54 -1.79 2.13 -23.43
N ALA A 55 -2.25 1.15 -24.20
CA ALA A 55 -1.78 0.88 -25.56
C ALA A 55 -2.69 1.45 -26.66
N GLN A 56 -3.84 2.04 -26.31
CA GLN A 56 -4.82 2.52 -27.28
C GLN A 56 -4.56 3.97 -27.67
N TYR A 57 -3.48 4.23 -28.41
CA TYR A 57 -3.29 5.52 -29.05
C TYR A 57 -2.67 5.32 -30.44
N THR A 58 -3.23 5.98 -31.45
CA THR A 58 -2.77 5.82 -32.83
C THR A 58 -3.16 7.02 -33.68
N THR A 59 -2.54 7.13 -34.86
CA THR A 59 -2.88 8.11 -35.88
C THR A 59 -3.03 7.41 -37.22
N GLY A 60 -4.10 7.75 -37.94
CA GLY A 60 -4.46 7.18 -39.22
C GLY A 60 -5.60 6.17 -39.12
N VAL A 61 -6.56 6.26 -40.04
CA VAL A 61 -7.77 5.43 -40.03
C VAL A 61 -7.48 3.93 -40.17
N ASP A 62 -6.46 3.55 -40.95
CA ASP A 62 -6.10 2.14 -41.14
C ASP A 62 -5.56 1.50 -39.86
N LYS A 63 -4.69 2.20 -39.13
CA LYS A 63 -4.19 1.73 -37.84
C LYS A 63 -5.28 1.72 -36.77
N LEU A 64 -6.24 2.65 -36.86
CA LEU A 64 -7.39 2.66 -35.97
C LEU A 64 -8.27 1.41 -36.16
N ARG A 65 -8.50 1.01 -37.43
CA ARG A 65 -9.21 -0.23 -37.74
C ARG A 65 -8.53 -1.44 -37.12
N GLU A 66 -7.22 -1.57 -37.28
CA GLU A 66 -6.45 -2.66 -36.67
C GLU A 66 -6.57 -2.65 -35.12
N LEU A 67 -6.51 -1.47 -34.51
CA LEU A 67 -6.59 -1.32 -33.05
C LEU A 67 -7.96 -1.71 -32.47
N LEU A 68 -9.06 -1.40 -33.16
CA LEU A 68 -10.42 -1.62 -32.67
C LEU A 68 -11.00 -3.00 -33.03
N GLN A 69 -10.37 -3.75 -33.94
CA GLN A 69 -10.79 -5.12 -34.32
C GLN A 69 -10.57 -6.18 -33.22
N ILE A 70 -9.88 -5.85 -32.12
CA ILE A 70 -9.41 -6.84 -31.13
C ILE A 70 -10.56 -7.42 -30.26
N GLU A 71 -11.71 -6.74 -30.14
CA GLU A 71 -12.86 -7.23 -29.36
C GLU A 71 -14.21 -6.88 -30.02
N GLN A 72 -14.75 -7.81 -30.82
CA GLN A 72 -16.02 -7.63 -31.56
C GLN A 72 -17.24 -8.34 -30.96
N LEU A 73 -17.07 -9.08 -29.85
CA LEU A 73 -18.10 -9.99 -29.32
C LEU A 73 -19.07 -9.34 -28.31
N VAL A 74 -18.87 -8.07 -27.97
CA VAL A 74 -19.64 -7.39 -26.90
C VAL A 74 -20.27 -6.12 -27.44
N THR A 75 -21.57 -6.01 -27.31
CA THR A 75 -22.36 -4.80 -27.58
C THR A 75 -22.78 -4.13 -26.28
N PHE A 76 -23.01 -2.82 -26.36
CA PHE A 76 -23.38 -2.02 -25.19
C PHE A 76 -24.60 -1.13 -25.50
N THR A 77 -25.35 -0.83 -24.45
CA THR A 77 -26.33 0.26 -24.41
C THR A 77 -25.72 1.52 -23.81
N MET A 78 -26.18 2.68 -24.27
CA MET A 78 -25.81 3.99 -23.74
C MET A 78 -26.97 4.62 -22.99
N GLU A 79 -26.69 5.25 -21.86
CA GLU A 79 -27.66 5.97 -21.03
C GLU A 79 -27.03 7.25 -20.46
N GLN A 80 -27.88 8.17 -19.98
CA GLN A 80 -27.45 9.39 -19.26
C GLN A 80 -26.45 10.25 -20.05
N GLU A 81 -26.64 10.29 -21.37
CA GLU A 81 -25.76 11.01 -22.28
C GLU A 81 -25.85 12.52 -22.06
N THR A 82 -24.69 13.15 -21.89
CA THR A 82 -24.56 14.60 -21.74
C THR A 82 -23.43 15.11 -22.62
N TYR A 83 -23.69 16.17 -23.39
CA TYR A 83 -22.73 16.77 -24.33
C TYR A 83 -22.62 18.28 -24.12
N GLN A 84 -21.45 18.83 -24.47
CA GLN A 84 -21.21 20.26 -24.53
C GLN A 84 -20.34 20.61 -25.74
N VAL A 85 -20.59 21.78 -26.32
CA VAL A 85 -19.71 22.36 -27.35
C VAL A 85 -18.62 23.16 -26.65
N ALA A 86 -17.39 22.64 -26.64
CA ALA A 86 -16.26 23.32 -26.03
C ALA A 86 -15.72 24.46 -26.93
N TYR A 87 -15.85 24.30 -28.24
CA TYR A 87 -15.41 25.27 -29.24
C TYR A 87 -16.13 25.03 -30.57
N GLU A 88 -16.41 26.10 -31.31
CA GLU A 88 -16.79 26.03 -32.72
C GLU A 88 -16.40 27.29 -33.48
N ASP A 89 -16.18 27.14 -34.79
CA ASP A 89 -16.03 28.21 -35.77
C ASP A 89 -16.70 27.82 -37.10
N GLU A 90 -16.38 28.52 -38.20
CA GLU A 90 -16.95 28.25 -39.52
C GLU A 90 -16.52 26.90 -40.13
N HIS A 91 -15.46 26.27 -39.60
CA HIS A 91 -14.80 25.12 -40.23
C HIS A 91 -14.56 23.95 -39.28
N SER A 92 -14.79 24.09 -37.98
CA SER A 92 -14.46 23.09 -36.99
C SER A 92 -15.27 23.23 -35.72
N CYS A 93 -15.41 22.12 -34.97
CA CYS A 93 -16.00 22.13 -33.64
C CYS A 93 -15.38 21.06 -32.74
N LEU A 94 -15.33 21.35 -31.44
CA LEU A 94 -14.86 20.46 -30.38
C LEU A 94 -16.03 20.16 -29.45
N ILE A 95 -16.35 18.88 -29.33
CA ILE A 95 -17.43 18.37 -28.50
C ILE A 95 -16.84 17.58 -27.35
N PHE A 96 -17.28 17.87 -26.12
CA PHE A 96 -17.06 16.99 -24.98
C PHE A 96 -18.35 16.30 -24.60
N GLY A 97 -18.26 15.12 -24.02
CA GLY A 97 -19.42 14.46 -23.46
C GLY A 97 -19.10 13.36 -22.49
N CYS A 98 -20.14 12.86 -21.85
CA CYS A 98 -20.12 11.67 -21.04
C CYS A 98 -21.39 10.84 -21.25
N CYS A 99 -21.29 9.54 -21.03
CA CYS A 99 -22.42 8.62 -21.06
C CYS A 99 -22.11 7.42 -20.17
N THR A 100 -23.14 6.77 -19.64
CA THR A 100 -22.98 5.47 -18.99
C THR A 100 -23.17 4.38 -20.04
N VAL A 101 -22.23 3.46 -20.14
CA VAL A 101 -22.28 2.33 -21.07
C VAL A 101 -22.44 1.03 -20.30
N THR A 102 -23.39 0.19 -20.73
CA THR A 102 -23.72 -1.08 -20.06
C THR A 102 -23.71 -2.20 -21.07
N SER A 103 -23.03 -3.31 -20.78
CA SER A 103 -23.00 -4.48 -21.67
C SER A 103 -24.38 -5.12 -21.78
N ASP A 104 -24.74 -5.58 -22.98
CA ASP A 104 -26.01 -6.26 -23.22
C ASP A 104 -26.05 -7.61 -22.49
N GLU A 105 -27.19 -7.98 -21.89
CA GLU A 105 -27.33 -9.22 -21.08
C GLU A 105 -26.92 -10.49 -21.86
N GLU A 106 -27.21 -10.52 -23.17
CA GLU A 106 -26.90 -11.63 -24.08
C GLU A 106 -25.39 -11.91 -24.18
N THR A 107 -24.54 -10.94 -23.84
CA THR A 107 -23.08 -11.08 -23.86
C THR A 107 -22.54 -11.87 -22.66
N GLY A 108 -23.34 -12.06 -21.60
CA GLY A 108 -22.93 -12.73 -20.36
C GLY A 108 -21.91 -11.95 -19.51
N LEU A 109 -21.62 -10.70 -19.88
CA LEU A 109 -20.75 -9.79 -19.15
C LEU A 109 -21.57 -8.80 -18.32
N PHE A 110 -21.05 -8.46 -17.14
CA PHE A 110 -21.63 -7.45 -16.25
C PHE A 110 -20.71 -6.22 -16.19
N ILE A 111 -20.68 -5.45 -17.28
CA ILE A 111 -19.94 -4.19 -17.37
C ILE A 111 -20.96 -3.06 -17.33
N ARG A 112 -20.81 -2.14 -16.37
CA ARG A 112 -21.46 -0.83 -16.38
C ARG A 112 -20.42 0.20 -16.01
N THR A 113 -20.29 1.24 -16.80
CA THR A 113 -19.23 2.22 -16.57
C THR A 113 -19.49 3.61 -17.14
N LEU A 114 -18.94 4.65 -16.52
CA LEU A 114 -19.00 6.03 -17.02
C LEU A 114 -17.93 6.30 -18.10
N GLN A 115 -18.34 6.52 -19.34
CA GLN A 115 -17.45 6.88 -20.44
C GLN A 115 -17.38 8.41 -20.60
N ARG A 116 -16.17 8.98 -20.71
CA ARG A 116 -15.96 10.36 -21.19
C ARG A 116 -15.41 10.37 -22.60
N VAL A 117 -15.83 11.37 -23.37
CA VAL A 117 -15.48 11.49 -24.78
C VAL A 117 -15.10 12.92 -25.14
N SER A 118 -14.15 13.06 -26.06
CA SER A 118 -13.96 14.31 -26.80
C SER A 118 -13.78 14.04 -28.28
N PHE A 119 -14.48 14.82 -29.10
CA PHE A 119 -14.42 14.76 -30.55
C PHE A 119 -14.05 16.11 -31.11
N PHE A 120 -12.99 16.16 -31.92
CA PHE A 120 -12.68 17.33 -32.73
C PHE A 120 -13.05 17.04 -34.19
N TYR A 121 -13.90 17.88 -34.75
CA TYR A 121 -14.38 17.78 -36.11
C TYR A 121 -13.82 18.89 -36.99
N ARG A 122 -13.61 18.57 -38.27
CA ARG A 122 -13.33 19.52 -39.33
C ARG A 122 -14.37 19.38 -40.44
N LEU A 123 -14.89 20.50 -40.91
CA LEU A 123 -15.77 20.57 -42.07
C LEU A 123 -14.92 20.49 -43.34
N ILE A 124 -15.15 19.46 -44.16
CA ILE A 124 -14.50 19.27 -45.46
C ILE A 124 -15.61 19.15 -46.50
N GLY A 125 -15.72 20.16 -47.37
CA GLY A 125 -16.90 20.33 -48.21
C GLY A 125 -18.13 20.64 -47.35
N ASP A 126 -19.15 19.79 -47.42
CA ASP A 126 -20.39 19.91 -46.65
C ASP A 126 -20.47 18.92 -45.46
N ARG A 127 -19.44 18.07 -45.27
CA ARG A 127 -19.43 17.01 -44.26
C ARG A 127 -18.44 17.27 -43.14
N LEU A 128 -18.85 16.93 -41.91
CA LEU A 128 -17.95 16.88 -40.75
C LEU A 128 -17.17 15.58 -40.77
N HIS A 129 -15.85 15.69 -40.59
CA HIS A 129 -14.95 14.56 -40.39
C HIS A 129 -14.30 14.65 -39.02
N VAL A 130 -14.22 13.52 -38.32
CA VAL A 130 -13.51 13.39 -37.05
C VAL A 130 -12.00 13.42 -37.32
N VAL A 131 -11.32 14.43 -36.79
CA VAL A 131 -9.85 14.55 -36.87
C VAL A 131 -9.19 14.13 -35.55
N HIS A 132 -9.92 14.18 -34.44
CA HIS A 132 -9.47 13.64 -33.16
C HIS A 132 -10.63 13.02 -32.39
N MET A 133 -10.40 11.85 -31.81
CA MET A 133 -11.31 11.19 -30.88
C MET A 133 -10.54 10.72 -29.66
N HIS A 134 -11.06 11.04 -28.49
CA HIS A 134 -10.54 10.55 -27.23
C HIS A 134 -11.67 9.94 -26.41
N LEU A 135 -11.49 8.68 -26.02
CA LEU A 135 -12.33 7.94 -25.11
C LEU A 135 -11.54 7.68 -23.84
N SER A 136 -12.06 8.11 -22.68
CA SER A 136 -11.45 7.83 -21.39
C SER A 136 -12.44 7.29 -20.39
N HIS A 137 -11.89 6.54 -19.44
CA HIS A 137 -12.63 5.95 -18.35
C HIS A 137 -12.21 6.64 -17.04
N PRO A 138 -12.94 7.66 -16.54
CA PRO A 138 -12.65 8.24 -15.25
C PRO A 138 -12.77 7.17 -14.15
N TYR A 139 -11.90 7.26 -13.14
CA TYR A 139 -12.03 6.42 -11.95
C TYR A 139 -13.27 6.86 -11.17
N GLU A 140 -14.28 6.00 -11.06
CA GLU A 140 -15.55 6.28 -10.38
C GLU A 140 -15.40 6.54 -8.87
N VAL A 141 -14.23 6.23 -8.29
CA VAL A 141 -13.92 6.38 -6.86
C VAL A 141 -13.27 7.74 -6.53
N VAL A 142 -13.09 8.62 -7.52
CA VAL A 142 -12.45 9.92 -7.36
C VAL A 142 -13.54 11.00 -7.39
N ASP A 143 -13.70 11.74 -6.29
CA ASP A 143 -14.68 12.84 -6.20
C ASP A 143 -14.37 13.92 -7.25
N SER A 144 -15.39 14.68 -7.69
CA SER A 144 -15.28 15.66 -8.79
C SER A 144 -14.22 16.73 -8.59
N ASP A 145 -13.81 16.97 -7.34
CA ASP A 145 -12.90 18.04 -6.94
C ASP A 145 -11.47 17.52 -6.65
N GLU A 146 -11.19 16.24 -6.93
CA GLU A 146 -9.91 15.60 -6.61
C GLU A 146 -8.90 15.61 -7.78
N VAL A 147 -7.61 15.82 -7.45
CA VAL A 147 -6.52 15.88 -8.45
C VAL A 147 -5.76 14.55 -8.51
N PHE A 148 -5.99 13.79 -9.58
CA PHE A 148 -5.19 12.61 -9.94
C PHE A 148 -3.77 13.02 -10.38
N PRO A 149 -2.69 12.27 -10.03
CA PRO A 149 -2.66 11.01 -9.27
C PRO A 149 -2.27 11.18 -7.78
N PHE A 150 -2.20 12.41 -7.27
CA PHE A 150 -1.47 12.70 -6.03
C PHE A 150 -2.07 12.05 -4.78
N ARG A 151 -3.39 12.03 -4.63
CA ARG A 151 -4.04 11.45 -3.45
C ARG A 151 -4.06 9.92 -3.47
N TYR A 152 -4.32 9.28 -4.62
CA TYR A 152 -4.19 7.82 -4.74
C TYR A 152 -2.76 7.34 -4.49
N GLY A 153 -1.77 8.07 -5.00
CA GLY A 153 -0.36 7.79 -4.70
C GLY A 153 -0.05 7.92 -3.21
N LYS A 154 -0.64 8.92 -2.53
CA LYS A 154 -0.52 9.10 -1.09
C LYS A 154 -1.23 7.99 -0.31
N ASP A 155 -2.47 7.64 -0.63
CA ASP A 155 -3.23 6.62 0.08
C ASP A 155 -2.60 5.23 -0.10
N ALA A 156 -2.10 4.91 -1.30
CA ALA A 156 -1.32 3.70 -1.54
C ALA A 156 0.00 3.70 -0.74
N PHE A 157 0.69 4.84 -0.67
CA PHE A 157 1.89 5.00 0.15
C PHE A 157 1.58 4.82 1.65
N ASP A 158 0.55 5.49 2.17
CA ASP A 158 0.12 5.43 3.56
C ASP A 158 -0.33 3.99 3.92
N TYR A 159 -1.04 3.31 3.02
CA TYR A 159 -1.41 1.89 3.18
C TYR A 159 -0.19 0.97 3.24
N ILE A 160 0.81 1.17 2.37
CA ILE A 160 2.07 0.41 2.40
C ILE A 160 2.83 0.67 3.71
N GLN A 161 2.89 1.92 4.18
CA GLN A 161 3.54 2.29 5.44
C GLN A 161 2.84 1.64 6.64
N GLN A 162 1.50 1.70 6.70
CA GLN A 162 0.71 1.07 7.75
C GLN A 162 0.90 -0.46 7.74
N THR A 163 0.88 -1.08 6.55
CA THR A 163 1.11 -2.52 6.40
C THR A 163 2.51 -2.91 6.87
N HIS A 164 3.53 -2.11 6.55
CA HIS A 164 4.90 -2.34 6.99
C HIS A 164 5.03 -2.20 8.52
N GLN A 165 4.43 -1.17 9.12
CA GLN A 165 4.43 -1.00 10.57
C GLN A 165 3.73 -2.18 11.28
N MET A 166 2.55 -2.60 10.81
CA MET A 166 1.83 -3.75 11.36
C MET A 166 2.62 -5.06 11.18
N ALA A 167 3.35 -5.21 10.06
CA ALA A 167 4.11 -6.41 9.78
C ALA A 167 5.34 -6.57 10.69
N PHE A 168 5.97 -5.47 11.14
CA PHE A 168 7.30 -5.49 11.77
C PHE A 168 7.38 -4.86 13.16
N THR A 169 6.34 -4.18 13.64
CA THR A 169 6.32 -3.56 14.97
C THR A 169 5.36 -4.30 15.90
N ASP A 170 5.76 -4.52 17.15
CA ASP A 170 4.89 -5.02 18.20
C ASP A 170 3.97 -3.89 18.69
N SER A 171 2.67 -4.07 18.54
CA SER A 171 1.68 -3.01 18.82
C SER A 171 1.60 -2.60 20.28
N LEU A 172 2.03 -3.46 21.22
CA LEU A 172 2.00 -3.15 22.64
C LEU A 172 3.23 -2.36 23.08
N THR A 173 4.42 -2.77 22.64
CA THR A 173 5.69 -2.26 23.14
C THR A 173 6.38 -1.29 22.18
N GLU A 174 5.92 -1.21 20.93
CA GLU A 174 6.51 -0.46 19.81
C GLU A 174 7.96 -0.88 19.48
N LEU A 175 8.40 -2.04 19.95
CA LEU A 175 9.66 -2.66 19.55
C LEU A 175 9.46 -3.44 18.24
N GLY A 176 10.53 -3.96 17.65
CA GLY A 176 10.38 -4.91 16.56
C GLY A 176 9.61 -6.15 17.03
N ASN A 177 8.66 -6.64 16.25
CA ASN A 177 7.98 -7.90 16.56
C ASN A 177 8.83 -9.11 16.15
N ARG A 178 8.30 -10.30 16.36
CA ARG A 178 8.91 -11.56 15.93
C ARG A 178 9.28 -11.59 14.45
N ASN A 179 8.40 -11.11 13.55
CA ASN A 179 8.69 -11.07 12.12
C ASN A 179 9.88 -10.15 11.79
N ALA A 180 10.01 -9.02 12.49
CA ALA A 180 11.15 -8.12 12.32
C ALA A 180 12.46 -8.75 12.78
N TYR A 181 12.41 -9.53 13.86
CA TYR A 181 13.55 -10.32 14.31
C TYR A 181 13.92 -11.38 13.27
N GLU A 182 12.98 -12.23 12.85
CA GLU A 182 13.22 -13.31 11.89
C GLU A 182 13.74 -12.77 10.54
N THR A 183 13.20 -11.65 10.06
CA THR A 183 13.68 -10.97 8.84
C THR A 183 15.10 -10.43 9.01
N SER A 184 15.41 -9.87 10.19
CA SER A 184 16.77 -9.44 10.51
C SER A 184 17.73 -10.62 10.54
N CYS A 185 17.30 -11.78 11.04
CA CYS A 185 18.08 -13.00 11.05
C CYS A 185 18.40 -13.50 9.64
N VAL A 186 17.41 -13.53 8.75
CA VAL A 186 17.61 -13.94 7.34
C VAL A 186 18.61 -13.03 6.65
N ARG A 187 18.49 -11.71 6.84
CA ARG A 187 19.44 -10.74 6.26
C ARG A 187 20.86 -10.96 6.77
N MET A 188 21.01 -11.21 8.07
CA MET A 188 22.30 -11.47 8.68
C MET A 188 22.89 -12.82 8.26
N ALA A 189 22.07 -13.83 7.98
CA ALA A 189 22.52 -15.11 7.44
C ALA A 189 22.98 -15.01 5.98
N HIS A 190 22.36 -14.12 5.19
CA HIS A 190 22.81 -13.87 3.81
C HIS A 190 24.16 -13.16 3.76
N ASP A 191 24.39 -12.22 4.69
CA ASP A 191 25.64 -11.45 4.78
C ASP A 191 26.54 -11.95 5.92
N PHE A 192 26.48 -13.24 6.25
CA PHE A 192 27.06 -13.81 7.47
C PHE A 192 28.58 -13.58 7.58
N ASP A 193 29.30 -13.64 6.46
CA ASP A 193 30.75 -13.36 6.38
C ASP A 193 31.12 -11.91 6.75
N SER A 194 30.15 -10.99 6.69
CA SER A 194 30.33 -9.58 7.07
C SER A 194 29.99 -9.30 8.53
N VAL A 195 29.33 -10.24 9.23
CA VAL A 195 28.93 -10.11 10.64
C VAL A 195 30.15 -10.31 11.54
N ARG A 196 31.01 -9.30 11.64
CA ARG A 196 32.26 -9.40 12.43
C ARG A 196 32.08 -9.17 13.92
N SER A 197 30.93 -8.62 14.32
CA SER A 197 30.64 -8.30 15.73
C SER A 197 29.14 -8.25 15.94
N LEU A 198 28.59 -9.32 16.51
CA LEU A 198 27.20 -9.39 16.96
C LEU A 198 27.16 -9.98 18.37
N CYS A 199 26.39 -9.36 19.24
CA CYS A 199 25.94 -9.94 20.49
C CYS A 199 24.41 -10.01 20.51
N LEU A 200 23.87 -11.17 20.85
CA LEU A 200 22.46 -11.32 21.19
C LEU A 200 22.29 -11.34 22.70
N ILE A 201 21.28 -10.64 23.20
CA ILE A 201 20.82 -10.73 24.58
C ILE A 201 19.36 -11.15 24.54
N LEU A 202 19.05 -12.29 25.15
CA LEU A 202 17.68 -12.77 25.37
C LEU A 202 17.23 -12.36 26.76
N PHE A 203 16.03 -11.82 26.88
CA PHE A 203 15.41 -11.44 28.14
C PHE A 203 14.07 -12.16 28.30
N ASP A 204 13.70 -12.41 29.53
CA ASP A 204 12.41 -12.98 29.89
C ASP A 204 11.93 -12.36 31.21
N LEU A 205 10.73 -11.77 31.21
CA LEU A 205 10.14 -11.20 32.43
C LEU A 205 9.62 -12.32 33.33
N ASN A 206 10.03 -12.28 34.59
CA ASN A 206 9.61 -13.25 35.59
C ASN A 206 8.23 -12.89 36.15
N GLY A 207 7.40 -13.90 36.39
CA GLY A 207 6.18 -13.76 37.20
C GLY A 207 5.00 -13.08 36.50
N MET A 208 5.06 -12.91 35.17
CA MET A 208 4.00 -12.27 34.39
C MET A 208 2.62 -12.91 34.58
N LYS A 209 2.56 -14.25 34.67
CA LYS A 209 1.31 -14.97 35.00
C LYS A 209 0.73 -14.52 36.34
N ARG A 210 1.55 -14.44 37.40
CA ARG A 210 1.10 -14.00 38.73
C ARG A 210 0.60 -12.56 38.71
N VAL A 211 1.26 -11.68 37.96
CA VAL A 211 0.78 -10.30 37.78
C VAL A 211 -0.59 -10.31 37.11
N ASN A 212 -0.74 -11.01 35.99
CA ASN A 212 -2.02 -11.08 35.26
C ASN A 212 -3.14 -11.64 36.13
N ASP A 213 -2.87 -12.68 36.90
CA ASP A 213 -3.84 -13.34 37.76
C ASP A 213 -4.24 -12.44 38.97
N THR A 214 -3.34 -11.57 39.44
CA THR A 214 -3.56 -10.73 40.63
C THR A 214 -4.09 -9.33 40.29
N TRP A 215 -3.57 -8.71 39.22
CA TRP A 215 -3.80 -7.31 38.85
C TRP A 215 -4.48 -7.14 37.49
N GLY A 216 -4.76 -8.24 36.80
CA GLY A 216 -5.39 -8.25 35.47
C GLY A 216 -4.41 -8.04 34.32
N HIS A 217 -4.86 -8.38 33.11
CA HIS A 217 -4.05 -8.32 31.90
C HIS A 217 -3.54 -6.91 31.55
N LEU A 218 -4.31 -5.85 31.84
CA LEU A 218 -3.89 -4.47 31.60
C LEU A 218 -2.64 -4.09 32.42
N ALA A 219 -2.48 -4.67 33.61
CA ALA A 219 -1.29 -4.47 34.43
C ALA A 219 -0.07 -5.21 33.87
N GLY A 220 -0.26 -6.44 33.35
CA GLY A 220 0.78 -7.15 32.61
C GLY A 220 1.21 -6.40 31.35
N ASP A 221 0.25 -5.89 30.59
CA ASP A 221 0.51 -5.08 29.40
C ASP A 221 1.31 -3.82 29.71
N ARG A 222 1.03 -3.19 30.86
CA ARG A 222 1.81 -2.06 31.36
C ARG A 222 3.25 -2.47 31.71
N LEU A 223 3.45 -3.58 32.41
CA LEU A 223 4.80 -4.08 32.73
C LEU A 223 5.63 -4.37 31.47
N LEU A 224 5.02 -4.94 30.44
CA LEU A 224 5.68 -5.19 29.16
C LEU A 224 6.11 -3.88 28.47
N ARG A 225 5.24 -2.86 28.49
CA ARG A 225 5.56 -1.51 28.00
C ARG A 225 6.69 -0.86 28.78
N ASP A 226 6.63 -0.94 30.10
CA ASP A 226 7.63 -0.35 30.98
C ASP A 226 8.99 -1.03 30.77
N PHE A 227 9.04 -2.35 30.69
CA PHE A 227 10.27 -3.07 30.36
C PHE A 227 10.84 -2.68 29.00
N ALA A 228 9.99 -2.57 27.97
CA ALA A 228 10.41 -2.12 26.65
C ALA A 228 11.02 -0.70 26.69
N SER A 229 10.47 0.20 27.50
CA SER A 229 11.04 1.53 27.75
C SER A 229 12.42 1.43 28.40
N LEU A 230 12.56 0.59 29.44
CA LEU A 230 13.85 0.37 30.11
C LEU A 230 14.90 -0.20 29.15
N LEU A 231 14.53 -1.10 28.24
CA LEU A 231 15.44 -1.60 27.20
C LEU A 231 15.92 -0.46 26.28
N ARG A 232 15.02 0.41 25.82
CA ARG A 232 15.39 1.57 24.98
C ARG A 232 16.34 2.53 25.70
N GLU A 233 16.14 2.76 27.00
CA GLU A 233 16.99 3.65 27.80
C GLU A 233 18.38 3.08 28.09
N THR A 234 18.50 1.76 28.17
CA THR A 234 19.69 1.08 28.71
C THR A 234 20.60 0.50 27.63
N MET A 235 20.03 0.17 26.46
CA MET A 235 20.75 -0.32 25.30
C MET A 235 21.30 0.84 24.44
N PRO A 236 22.37 0.62 23.65
CA PRO A 236 22.87 1.66 22.76
C PRO A 236 21.86 2.01 21.66
N PRO A 237 21.89 3.23 21.10
CA PRO A 237 20.95 3.64 20.03
C PRO A 237 21.00 2.77 18.76
N THR A 238 22.12 2.07 18.55
CA THR A 238 22.32 1.13 17.43
C THR A 238 21.76 -0.27 17.71
N ALA A 239 21.34 -0.56 18.95
CA ALA A 239 20.75 -1.85 19.29
C ALA A 239 19.39 -2.01 18.61
N LYS A 240 19.16 -3.16 18.01
CA LYS A 240 17.83 -3.55 17.55
C LYS A 240 17.14 -4.32 18.65
N LEU A 241 15.97 -3.84 19.06
CA LEU A 241 15.20 -4.37 20.16
C LEU A 241 13.92 -5.00 19.62
N TYR A 242 13.62 -6.20 20.10
CA TYR A 242 12.48 -6.98 19.67
C TYR A 242 11.72 -7.53 20.86
N ARG A 243 10.39 -7.62 20.73
CA ARG A 243 9.55 -8.50 21.55
C ARG A 243 9.30 -9.76 20.73
N TYR A 244 9.89 -10.87 21.16
CA TYR A 244 9.87 -12.13 20.40
C TYR A 244 8.56 -12.90 20.59
N GLY A 245 8.00 -12.85 21.80
CA GLY A 245 6.69 -13.44 22.11
C GLY A 245 6.38 -13.34 23.59
N GLY A 246 5.10 -13.13 23.94
CA GLY A 246 4.68 -13.07 25.35
C GLY A 246 5.50 -12.06 26.18
N ASP A 247 6.34 -12.59 27.05
CA ASP A 247 7.24 -11.92 27.98
C ASP A 247 8.74 -12.01 27.60
N GLU A 248 9.03 -12.51 26.39
CA GLU A 248 10.38 -12.68 25.85
C GLU A 248 10.80 -11.50 24.95
N PHE A 249 12.00 -10.98 25.18
CA PHE A 249 12.59 -9.88 24.42
C PHE A 249 13.98 -10.24 23.92
N ILE A 250 14.40 -9.62 22.82
CA ILE A 250 15.72 -9.82 22.23
C ILE A 250 16.35 -8.47 21.94
N ALA A 251 17.61 -8.30 22.33
CA ALA A 251 18.46 -7.21 21.84
C ALA A 251 19.56 -7.78 20.95
N ALA A 252 19.70 -7.22 19.74
CA ALA A 252 20.83 -7.48 18.85
C ALA A 252 21.74 -6.25 18.83
N LEU A 253 22.97 -6.42 19.30
CA LEU A 253 23.97 -5.37 19.41
C LEU A 253 25.11 -5.66 18.45
N HIS A 254 25.48 -4.66 17.66
CA HIS A 254 26.61 -4.74 16.72
C HIS A 254 27.78 -3.92 17.25
N GLU A 255 29.01 -4.37 16.95
CA GLU A 255 30.25 -3.64 17.25
C GLU A 255 30.45 -3.31 18.75
N VAL A 256 30.01 -4.23 19.62
CA VAL A 256 30.13 -4.09 21.08
C VAL A 256 31.13 -5.07 21.66
N SER A 257 31.80 -4.68 22.75
CA SER A 257 32.63 -5.58 23.57
C SER A 257 31.84 -6.21 24.71
N LEU A 258 32.40 -7.24 25.35
CA LEU A 258 31.84 -7.81 26.58
C LEU A 258 31.70 -6.76 27.69
N SER A 259 32.64 -5.80 27.77
CA SER A 259 32.56 -4.70 28.73
C SER A 259 31.34 -3.82 28.46
N ASP A 260 31.03 -3.52 27.20
CA ASP A 260 29.89 -2.68 26.85
C ASP A 260 28.56 -3.38 27.15
N VAL A 261 28.46 -4.67 26.82
CA VAL A 261 27.29 -5.50 27.16
C VAL A 261 27.07 -5.54 28.67
N LYS A 262 28.13 -5.73 29.47
CA LYS A 262 28.04 -5.70 30.94
C LYS A 262 27.60 -4.33 31.47
N LYS A 263 28.06 -3.22 30.88
CA LYS A 263 27.60 -1.88 31.26
C LYS A 263 26.10 -1.70 30.97
N CYS A 264 25.61 -2.17 29.82
CA CYS A 264 24.18 -2.14 29.51
C CYS A 264 23.36 -2.97 30.51
N GLN A 265 23.83 -4.18 30.86
CA GLN A 265 23.18 -5.04 31.86
C GLN A 265 23.14 -4.40 33.24
N GLN A 266 24.26 -3.83 33.71
CA GLN A 266 24.32 -3.11 34.98
C GLN A 266 23.39 -1.89 35.00
N LYS A 267 23.33 -1.14 33.90
CA LYS A 267 22.41 0.00 33.76
C LYS A 267 20.95 -0.46 33.80
N LEU A 268 20.63 -1.58 33.16
CA LEU A 268 19.30 -2.17 33.21
C LEU A 268 18.94 -2.64 34.63
N GLU A 269 19.83 -3.33 35.33
CA GLU A 269 19.66 -3.72 36.73
C GLU A 269 19.33 -2.51 37.62
N GLN A 270 20.11 -1.43 37.51
CA GLN A 270 19.89 -0.20 38.28
C GLN A 270 18.55 0.45 37.96
N ARG A 271 18.15 0.45 36.68
CA ARG A 271 16.87 1.02 36.24
C ARG A 271 15.67 0.19 36.70
N ILE A 272 15.79 -1.12 36.70
CA ILE A 272 14.76 -2.03 37.25
C ILE A 272 14.64 -1.83 38.77
N ALA A 273 15.76 -1.72 39.49
CA ALA A 273 15.74 -1.46 40.94
C ALA A 273 15.01 -0.15 41.26
N ARG A 274 15.35 0.93 40.54
CA ARG A 274 14.66 2.22 40.67
C ARG A 274 13.17 2.13 40.32
N TYR A 275 12.82 1.46 39.22
CA TYR A 275 11.42 1.25 38.85
C TYR A 275 10.64 0.58 39.99
N ASN A 276 11.23 -0.42 40.65
CA ASN A 276 10.61 -1.14 41.76
C ASN A 276 10.50 -0.30 43.04
N GLU A 277 11.35 0.70 43.25
CA GLU A 277 11.19 1.66 44.36
C GLU A 277 10.00 2.61 44.13
N GLU A 278 9.69 2.91 42.87
CA GLU A 278 8.69 3.90 42.46
C GLU A 278 7.31 3.29 42.13
N ASN A 279 7.18 1.96 42.00
CA ASN A 279 5.97 1.29 41.53
C ASN A 279 5.57 0.10 42.41
N GLU A 280 4.27 -0.08 42.65
CA GLU A 280 3.73 -1.20 43.45
C GLU A 280 3.90 -2.57 42.78
N ILE A 281 3.87 -2.63 41.45
CA ILE A 281 4.07 -3.86 40.69
C ILE A 281 5.55 -3.95 40.31
N HIS A 282 6.30 -4.78 41.03
CA HIS A 282 7.73 -4.94 40.76
C HIS A 282 8.00 -5.70 39.47
N LEU A 283 8.92 -5.15 38.68
CA LEU A 283 9.51 -5.76 37.51
C LEU A 283 10.66 -6.68 37.94
N SER A 284 10.66 -7.90 37.42
CA SER A 284 11.78 -8.83 37.50
C SER A 284 12.00 -9.44 36.12
N ALA A 285 13.26 -9.53 35.68
CA ALA A 285 13.62 -10.16 34.42
C ALA A 285 14.91 -10.95 34.59
N ALA A 286 15.03 -12.03 33.82
CA ALA A 286 16.28 -12.77 33.63
C ALA A 286 16.80 -12.50 32.22
N TRP A 287 18.12 -12.63 32.02
CA TRP A 287 18.72 -12.52 30.69
C TRP A 287 19.94 -13.41 30.51
N GLY A 288 20.24 -13.69 29.25
CA GLY A 288 21.45 -14.37 28.82
C GLY A 288 21.98 -13.74 27.55
N HIS A 289 23.30 -13.67 27.40
CA HIS A 289 23.92 -13.06 26.22
C HIS A 289 24.94 -13.99 25.58
N ALA A 290 25.11 -13.89 24.27
CA ALA A 290 26.16 -14.61 23.56
C ALA A 290 26.72 -13.74 22.44
N PHE A 291 28.02 -13.85 22.23
CA PHE A 291 28.73 -13.21 21.12
C PHE A 291 28.84 -14.20 19.97
N PHE A 292 28.68 -13.70 18.75
CA PHE A 292 29.06 -14.42 17.54
C PHE A 292 30.52 -14.87 17.64
N ASN A 293 30.75 -16.14 17.37
CA ASN A 293 32.07 -16.74 17.28
C ASN A 293 32.31 -17.22 15.83
N PRO A 294 33.17 -16.53 15.06
CA PRO A 294 33.42 -16.87 13.67
C PRO A 294 34.03 -18.27 13.46
N GLU A 295 34.61 -18.87 14.51
CA GLU A 295 35.22 -20.20 14.41
C GLU A 295 34.22 -21.35 14.59
N THR A 296 33.08 -21.11 15.27
CA THR A 296 32.16 -22.19 15.67
C THR A 296 30.71 -21.97 15.26
N ASP A 297 30.32 -20.74 14.96
CA ASP A 297 28.95 -20.43 14.58
C ASP A 297 28.81 -20.44 13.07
N HIS A 298 27.85 -21.22 12.56
CA HIS A 298 27.48 -21.25 11.15
C HIS A 298 26.11 -20.60 10.89
N GLY A 299 25.52 -20.03 11.93
CA GLY A 299 24.25 -19.33 11.88
C GLY A 299 23.93 -18.64 13.20
N LEU A 300 22.78 -17.97 13.23
CA LEU A 300 22.26 -17.31 14.43
C LEU A 300 21.75 -18.30 15.49
N SER A 301 21.36 -19.50 15.08
CA SER A 301 20.84 -20.55 15.97
C SER A 301 21.80 -20.90 17.11
N GLU A 302 23.09 -20.96 16.82
CA GLU A 302 24.15 -21.32 17.76
C GLU A 302 24.36 -20.21 18.80
N ILE A 303 24.26 -18.95 18.37
CA ILE A 303 24.32 -17.78 19.26
C ILE A 303 23.10 -17.76 20.18
N VAL A 304 21.90 -17.93 19.62
CA VAL A 304 20.64 -17.98 20.37
C VAL A 304 20.68 -19.10 21.41
N LYS A 305 21.14 -20.29 21.04
CA LYS A 305 21.25 -21.44 21.95
C LYS A 305 22.20 -21.16 23.13
N ARG A 306 23.32 -20.46 22.89
CA ARG A 306 24.25 -20.07 23.96
C ARG A 306 23.66 -19.00 24.88
N ALA A 307 22.98 -18.00 24.31
CA ALA A 307 22.30 -16.96 25.08
C ALA A 307 21.16 -17.56 25.93
N ASP A 308 20.39 -18.49 25.38
CA ASP A 308 19.31 -19.20 26.08
C ASP A 308 19.83 -20.04 27.25
N GLY A 309 20.96 -20.74 27.04
CA GLY A 309 21.63 -21.47 28.12
C GLY A 309 22.01 -20.57 29.32
N MET A 310 22.46 -19.34 29.04
CA MET A 310 22.76 -18.34 30.08
C MET A 310 21.50 -17.78 30.74
N LEU A 311 20.45 -17.50 29.97
CA LEU A 311 19.15 -17.07 30.47
C LEU A 311 18.58 -18.11 31.44
N TYR A 312 18.60 -19.39 31.05
CA TYR A 312 18.14 -20.49 31.89
C TYR A 312 18.96 -20.62 33.18
N ALA A 313 20.29 -20.45 33.11
CA ALA A 313 21.14 -20.45 34.29
C ALA A 313 20.76 -19.31 35.26
N MET A 314 20.51 -18.11 34.75
CA MET A 314 20.09 -16.97 35.57
C MET A 314 18.71 -17.21 36.20
N LYS A 315 17.72 -17.71 35.46
CA LYS A 315 16.41 -18.07 35.99
C LYS A 315 16.51 -19.06 37.16
N ARG A 316 17.36 -20.08 37.04
CA ARG A 316 17.58 -21.06 38.13
C ARG A 316 18.19 -20.41 39.37
N ALA A 317 19.18 -19.54 39.20
CA ALA A 317 19.80 -18.83 40.31
C ALA A 317 18.81 -17.90 41.03
N MET A 318 17.98 -17.16 40.28
CA MET A 318 16.94 -16.30 40.85
C MET A 318 15.90 -17.10 41.64
N LYS A 319 15.49 -18.27 41.13
CA LYS A 319 14.56 -19.16 41.83
C LYS A 319 15.13 -19.67 43.16
N GLN A 320 16.39 -20.13 43.15
CA GLN A 320 17.08 -20.58 44.36
C GLN A 320 17.23 -19.46 45.39
N ALA A 321 17.55 -18.23 44.94
CA ALA A 321 17.65 -17.08 45.83
C ALA A 321 16.30 -16.74 46.49
N ALA A 322 15.20 -16.83 45.75
CA ALA A 322 13.85 -16.60 46.29
C ALA A 322 13.43 -17.69 47.30
N GLU A 323 13.77 -18.96 47.03
CA GLU A 323 13.51 -20.08 47.95
C GLU A 323 14.31 -19.95 49.25
N ASN A 324 15.56 -19.48 49.19
CA ASN A 324 16.40 -19.28 50.37
C ASN A 324 16.01 -18.06 51.22
N ALA A 325 15.25 -17.12 50.64
CA ALA A 325 14.79 -15.89 51.30
C ALA A 325 13.38 -16.01 51.91
N SER A 326 12.69 -17.13 51.68
CA SER A 326 11.33 -17.43 52.17
C SER A 326 11.37 -18.29 53.43
#